data_AF-A0A2M7AYL1-F1
#
_entry.id   AF-A0A2M7AYL1-F1
#
_cell.length_a   1.000
_cell.length_b   1.000
_cell.length_c   1.000
_cell.angle_alpha   90.00
_cell.angle_beta   90.00
_cell.angle_gamma   90.00
#
_symmetry.space_group_name_H-M   'P 1'
#
loop_
_entity.id
_entity.type
_entity.pdbx_description
1 polymer ?
#
loop_
_entity_poly.entity_id
_entity_poly.type
_entity_poly.pdbx_seq_one_letter_code
_entity_poly.pdbx_strand_id
1 'polypeptide(L)'
;MQKIKYRAVFKSSGWIFTVWGIIVVIKGLYDVFVGLPESEFVPLANWSKYAGFEVVYGLACILMGLVIFEFAKRVPEILERE
;
A
#
# COMPACT_ATOMS: atom_id res chain seq x y z
N MET A 1 15.01 30.03 8.11
CA MET A 1 14.21 29.14 8.98
C MET A 1 12.90 28.70 8.33
N GLN A 2 12.97 27.66 7.50
CA GLN A 2 11.79 27.00 6.96
C GLN A 2 11.39 25.86 7.90
N LYS A 3 10.15 25.86 8.42
CA LYS A 3 9.64 24.79 9.30
C LYS A 3 8.95 23.72 8.47
N ILE A 4 9.58 22.56 8.30
CA ILE A 4 8.99 21.44 7.57
C ILE A 4 8.42 20.44 8.59
N LYS A 5 7.11 20.16 8.49
CA LYS A 5 6.43 19.16 9.32
C LYS A 5 6.76 17.74 8.82
N TYR A 6 7.97 17.29 9.10
CA TYR A 6 8.53 16.05 8.53
C TYR A 6 7.70 14.82 8.92
N ARG A 7 7.25 14.72 10.18
CA ARG A 7 6.37 13.64 10.66
C ARG A 7 5.04 13.55 9.89
N ALA A 8 4.49 14.67 9.42
CA ALA A 8 3.25 14.67 8.65
C ALA A 8 3.43 13.98 7.31
N VAL A 9 4.61 14.12 6.68
CA VAL A 9 4.97 13.45 5.42
C VAL A 9 5.04 11.93 5.62
N PHE A 10 5.70 11.45 6.67
CA PHE A 10 5.73 10.00 6.95
C PHE A 10 4.33 9.46 7.22
N LYS A 11 3.52 10.17 8.02
CA LYS A 11 2.14 9.74 8.28
C LYS A 11 1.30 9.70 7.01
N SER A 12 1.39 10.70 6.14
CA SER A 12 0.63 10.69 4.88
C SER A 12 1.08 9.56 3.95
N SER A 13 2.39 9.31 3.82
CA SER A 13 2.93 8.18 3.07
C SER A 13 2.43 6.84 3.62
N GLY A 14 2.45 6.65 4.95
CA GLY A 14 1.94 5.44 5.59
C GLY A 14 0.45 5.21 5.28
N TRP A 15 -0.35 6.27 5.28
CA TRP A 15 -1.76 6.19 4.90
C TRP A 15 -1.96 5.83 3.44
N ILE A 16 -1.18 6.40 2.51
CA ILE A 16 -1.25 6.07 1.09
C ILE A 16 -0.99 4.57 0.88
N PHE A 17 0.09 4.03 1.45
CA PHE A 17 0.42 2.61 1.33
C PHE A 17 -0.64 1.70 1.96
N THR A 18 -1.15 2.08 3.14
CA THR A 18 -2.14 1.27 3.86
C THR A 18 -3.48 1.25 3.13
N VAL A 19 -4.00 2.41 2.73
CA VAL A 19 -5.28 2.52 2.04
C VAL A 19 -5.22 1.84 0.68
N TRP A 20 -4.15 2.10 -0.09
CA TRP A 20 -3.96 1.44 -1.38
C TRP A 20 -3.84 -0.07 -1.23
N GLY A 21 -3.02 -0.52 -0.27
CA GLY A 21 -2.86 -1.94 0.02
C GLY A 21 -4.18 -2.62 0.38
N ILE A 22 -5.02 -1.99 1.22
CA ILE A 22 -6.35 -2.51 1.57
C ILE A 22 -7.23 -2.67 0.32
N ILE A 23 -7.30 -1.64 -0.53
CA ILE A 23 -8.10 -1.68 -1.76
C ILE A 23 -7.64 -2.84 -2.66
N VAL A 24 -6.32 -2.97 -2.84
CA VAL A 24 -5.72 -4.00 -3.69
C VAL A 24 -5.94 -5.41 -3.10
N VAL A 25 -5.80 -5.60 -1.79
CA VAL A 25 -6.10 -6.90 -1.15
C VAL A 25 -7.55 -7.28 -1.35
N ILE A 26 -8.48 -6.36 -1.11
CA ILE A 26 -9.93 -6.64 -1.27
C ILE A 26 -10.23 -7.01 -2.72
N LYS A 27 -9.68 -6.26 -3.68
CA LYS A 27 -9.84 -6.55 -5.11
C LYS A 27 -9.23 -7.91 -5.49
N GLY A 28 -8.00 -8.19 -5.07
CA GLY A 28 -7.36 -9.48 -5.34
C GLY A 28 -8.11 -10.66 -4.73
N LEU A 29 -8.65 -10.51 -3.52
CA LEU A 29 -9.50 -11.54 -2.90
C LEU A 29 -10.81 -11.73 -3.70
N TYR A 30 -11.44 -10.64 -4.13
CA TYR A 30 -12.59 -10.72 -5.03
C TYR A 30 -12.25 -11.50 -6.30
N ASP A 31 -11.11 -11.22 -6.93
CA ASP A 31 -10.65 -11.90 -8.14
C ASP A 31 -10.34 -13.38 -7.94
N VAL A 32 -9.84 -13.76 -6.75
CA VAL A 32 -9.60 -15.16 -6.39
C VAL A 32 -10.91 -15.94 -6.22
N PHE A 33 -11.93 -15.35 -5.58
CA PHE A 33 -13.15 -16.08 -5.18
C PHE A 33 -14.33 -15.93 -6.14
N VAL A 34 -14.41 -14.81 -6.87
CA VAL A 34 -15.61 -14.43 -7.63
C VAL A 34 -15.26 -13.91 -9.02
N GLY A 35 -14.20 -13.11 -9.13
CA GLY A 35 -13.86 -12.38 -10.35
C GLY A 35 -13.42 -13.27 -11.52
N LEU A 36 -13.53 -12.69 -12.71
CA LEU A 36 -13.08 -13.26 -13.98
C LEU A 36 -12.01 -12.33 -14.57
N PRO A 37 -11.17 -12.84 -15.51
CA PRO A 37 -10.18 -12.01 -16.17
C PRO A 37 -10.79 -10.75 -16.79
N GLU A 38 -10.41 -9.60 -16.27
CA GLU A 38 -10.87 -8.29 -16.76
C GLU A 38 -10.11 -7.84 -18.02
N SER A 39 -9.04 -8.55 -18.39
CA SER A 39 -8.13 -8.17 -19.46
C SER A 39 -7.66 -9.37 -20.28
N GLU A 40 -7.57 -9.18 -21.60
CA GLU A 40 -6.99 -10.15 -22.54
C GLU A 40 -5.49 -10.42 -22.27
N PHE A 41 -4.80 -9.52 -21.57
CA PHE A 41 -3.39 -9.67 -21.20
C PHE A 41 -3.16 -10.73 -20.11
N VAL A 42 -4.21 -11.11 -19.37
CA VAL A 42 -4.15 -12.15 -18.34
C VAL A 42 -5.08 -13.29 -18.74
N PRO A 43 -4.57 -14.32 -19.43
CA PRO A 43 -5.37 -15.48 -19.80
C PRO A 43 -5.97 -16.15 -18.55
N LEU A 44 -7.14 -16.76 -18.70
CA LEU A 44 -7.82 -17.48 -17.61
C LEU A 44 -6.90 -18.50 -16.90
N ALA A 45 -6.02 -19.16 -17.65
CA ALA A 45 -5.04 -20.11 -17.11
C ALA A 45 -4.03 -19.49 -16.11
N ASN A 46 -3.77 -18.19 -16.23
CA ASN A 46 -2.87 -17.43 -15.35
C ASN A 46 -3.62 -16.55 -14.35
N TRP A 47 -4.95 -16.53 -14.39
CA TRP A 47 -5.77 -15.65 -13.57
C TRP A 47 -5.52 -15.84 -12.07
N SER A 48 -5.51 -17.09 -11.60
CA SER A 48 -5.27 -17.40 -10.19
C SER A 48 -3.90 -16.92 -9.70
N LYS A 49 -2.87 -16.96 -10.55
CA LYS A 49 -1.54 -16.43 -10.23
C LYS A 49 -1.54 -14.92 -10.15
N TYR A 50 -2.23 -14.26 -11.08
CA TYR A 50 -2.36 -12.81 -11.09
C TYR A 50 -3.14 -12.29 -9.88
N ALA A 51 -4.30 -12.88 -9.59
CA ALA A 51 -5.10 -12.54 -8.42
C ALA A 51 -4.35 -12.80 -7.11
N GLY A 52 -3.62 -13.93 -7.03
CA GLY A 52 -2.73 -14.20 -5.90
C GLY A 52 -1.60 -13.18 -5.74
N PHE A 53 -1.01 -12.72 -6.85
CA PHE A 53 -0.02 -11.65 -6.84
C PHE A 53 -0.62 -10.34 -6.28
N GLU A 54 -1.83 -9.95 -6.70
CA GLU A 54 -2.49 -8.74 -6.20
C GLU A 54 -2.70 -8.81 -4.69
N VAL A 55 -3.14 -9.95 -4.16
CA VAL A 55 -3.29 -10.14 -2.70
C VAL A 55 -1.95 -9.97 -1.98
N VAL A 56 -0.89 -10.63 -2.45
CA VAL A 56 0.44 -10.54 -1.82
C VAL A 56 1.01 -9.12 -1.92
N TYR A 57 0.86 -8.46 -3.06
CA TYR A 57 1.30 -7.08 -3.28
C TYR A 57 0.54 -6.10 -2.37
N GLY A 58 -0.77 -6.25 -2.26
CA GLY A 58 -1.58 -5.43 -1.37
C GLY A 58 -1.18 -5.61 0.11
N LEU A 59 -0.96 -6.86 0.54
CA LEU A 59 -0.46 -7.15 1.90
C LEU A 59 0.92 -6.55 2.15
N ALA A 60 1.83 -6.60 1.17
CA ALA A 60 3.14 -5.96 1.26
C ALA A 60 3.02 -4.43 1.40
N CYS A 61 2.08 -3.80 0.68
CA CYS A 61 1.79 -2.37 0.81
C CYS A 61 1.28 -2.03 2.22
N ILE A 62 0.35 -2.82 2.76
CA ILE A 62 -0.15 -2.64 4.13
C ILE A 62 1.00 -2.76 5.13
N LEU A 63 1.82 -3.81 5.03
CA LEU A 63 2.96 -4.01 5.91
C LEU A 63 3.92 -2.81 5.84
N MET A 64 4.22 -2.30 4.65
CA MET A 64 5.05 -1.11 4.51
C MET A 64 4.40 0.14 5.13
N GLY A 65 3.09 0.32 4.97
CA GLY A 65 2.35 1.40 5.62
C GLY A 65 2.48 1.35 7.16
N LEU A 66 2.33 0.16 7.74
CA LEU A 66 2.51 -0.07 9.18
C LEU A 66 3.94 0.20 9.65
N VAL A 67 4.94 -0.25 8.88
CA VAL A 67 6.36 0.04 9.16
C VAL A 67 6.63 1.54 9.11
N ILE A 68 6.07 2.26 8.13
CA ILE A 68 6.19 3.72 8.04
C ILE A 68 5.55 4.40 9.24
N PHE A 69 4.37 3.95 9.68
CA PHE A 69 3.72 4.52 10.87
C PHE A 69 4.54 4.29 12.15
N GLU A 70 5.14 3.10 12.30
CA GLU A 70 6.01 2.81 13.42
C GLU A 70 7.28 3.67 13.38
N PHE A 71 7.87 3.83 12.20
CA PHE A 71 9.03 4.69 11.99
C PHE A 71 8.70 6.17 12.26
N ALA A 72 7.52 6.64 11.85
CA ALA A 72 7.07 8.02 12.04
C ALA A 72 7.00 8.44 13.52
N LYS A 73 6.82 7.49 14.45
CA LYS A 73 6.86 7.76 15.90
C LYS A 73 8.25 8.22 16.37
N ARG A 74 9.30 7.75 15.71
CA ARG A 74 10.71 8.06 16.03
C ARG A 74 11.20 9.36 15.37
N VAL A 75 10.45 9.87 14.39
CA VAL A 75 10.81 11.07 13.62
C VAL A 75 10.35 12.34 14.36
N PRO A 76 11.19 13.39 14.47
CA PRO A 76 10.80 14.67 15.05
C PRO A 76 9.69 15.35 14.26
N GLU A 77 8.84 16.10 14.95
CA GLU A 77 7.65 16.71 14.33
C GLU A 77 7.99 17.82 13.35
N ILE A 78 9.00 18.63 13.68
CA ILE A 78 9.45 19.78 12.92
C ILE A 78 10.96 19.70 12.79
N LEU A 79 11.46 19.80 11.57
CA LEU A 79 12.87 20.05 11.28
C LEU A 79 13.01 21.53 10.90
N GLU A 80 13.83 22.25 11.65
CA GLU A 80 14.19 23.63 11.33
C GLU A 80 15.42 23.57 10.43
N ARG A 81 15.27 24.07 9.19
CA ARG A 81 16.40 24.25 8.25
C ARG A 81 16.80 25.73 8.33
N GLU A 82 18.06 25.99 8.66
CA GLU A 82 18.64 27.35 8.69
C GLU A 82 18.42 28.06 7.35
#